data_AF-A0A1A8IUJ7-F1
#
_entry.id   AF-A0A1A8IUJ7-F1
#
_cell.length_a   1.000
_cell.length_b   1.000
_cell.length_c   1.000
_cell.angle_alpha   90.00
_cell.angle_beta   90.00
_cell.angle_gamma   90.00
#
_symmetry.space_group_name_H-M   'P 1'
#
loop_
_entity.id
_entity.type
_entity.pdbx_description
1 polymer ?
#
loop_
_entity_poly.entity_id
_entity_poly.type
_entity_poly.pdbx_seq_one_letter_code
_entity_poly.pdbx_strand_id
1 'polypeptide(L)'
;FQEANLSFELFSNYDFFRRVVEVFLDRIGFRSRNPEALGPRASPKTQIAVTCEITSRLSALDTQPTNRLLSHGARFLQDYYSSWAQQHGGYEAVFQSEDEEVD
;
A
#
# COMPACT_ATOMS: atom_id res chain seq x y z
N PHE A 1 -23.08 -8.04 -13.27
CA PHE A 1 -23.55 -8.08 -11.86
C PHE A 1 -22.43 -8.42 -10.88
N GLN A 2 -21.56 -9.41 -11.14
CA GLN A 2 -20.48 -9.79 -10.22
C GLN A 2 -19.38 -8.72 -10.05
N GLU A 3 -18.97 -8.04 -11.13
CA GLU A 3 -17.93 -7.00 -11.08
C GLU A 3 -18.35 -5.75 -10.30
N ALA A 4 -19.59 -5.30 -10.46
CA ALA A 4 -20.13 -4.15 -9.73
C ALA A 4 -20.11 -4.38 -8.20
N ASN A 5 -20.37 -5.61 -7.75
CA ASN A 5 -20.29 -5.97 -6.33
C ASN A 5 -18.84 -5.95 -5.83
N LEU A 6 -17.88 -6.41 -6.64
CA LEU A 6 -16.45 -6.38 -6.28
C LEU A 6 -15.92 -4.95 -6.17
N SER A 7 -16.27 -4.07 -7.11
CA SER A 7 -15.88 -2.66 -7.04
C SER A 7 -16.50 -1.96 -5.83
N PHE A 8 -17.79 -2.22 -5.55
CA PHE A 8 -18.45 -1.65 -4.38
C PHE A 8 -17.79 -2.08 -3.05
N GLU A 9 -17.50 -3.37 -2.89
CA GLU A 9 -16.76 -3.90 -1.73
C GLU A 9 -15.37 -3.26 -1.64
N LEU A 10 -14.64 -3.20 -2.75
CA LEU A 10 -13.31 -2.61 -2.79
C LEU A 10 -13.30 -1.13 -2.34
N PHE A 11 -14.29 -0.34 -2.77
CA PHE A 11 -14.36 1.08 -2.43
C PHE A 11 -14.93 1.34 -1.03
N SER A 12 -15.88 0.51 -0.56
CA SER A 12 -16.63 0.78 0.67
C SER A 12 -16.09 0.02 1.89
N ASN A 13 -15.34 -1.06 1.69
CA ASN A 13 -14.92 -1.96 2.75
C ASN A 13 -13.39 -1.98 2.89
N TYR A 14 -12.88 -1.33 3.95
CA TYR A 14 -11.46 -1.28 4.24
C TYR A 14 -10.83 -2.67 4.40
N ASP A 15 -11.53 -3.61 5.04
CA ASP A 15 -10.98 -4.96 5.24
C ASP A 15 -10.85 -5.74 3.94
N PHE A 16 -11.76 -5.50 2.99
CA PHE A 16 -11.64 -6.06 1.65
C PHE A 16 -10.44 -5.47 0.91
N PHE A 17 -10.32 -4.14 0.88
CA PHE A 17 -9.15 -3.46 0.31
C PHE A 17 -7.83 -3.96 0.91
N ARG A 18 -7.74 -3.98 2.25
CA ARG A 18 -6.58 -4.47 2.99
C ARG A 18 -6.22 -5.86 2.53
N ARG A 19 -7.18 -6.80 2.49
CA ARG A 19 -6.94 -8.17 2.06
C ARG A 19 -6.44 -8.26 0.62
N VAL A 20 -6.95 -7.44 -0.29
CA VAL A 20 -6.47 -7.39 -1.69
C VAL A 20 -4.99 -6.98 -1.73
N VAL A 21 -4.61 -5.92 -1.01
CA VAL A 21 -3.21 -5.45 -0.95
C VAL A 21 -2.31 -6.48 -0.29
N GLU A 22 -2.72 -7.09 0.83
CA GLU A 22 -1.93 -8.13 1.50
C GLU A 22 -1.67 -9.33 0.58
N VAL A 23 -2.73 -9.85 -0.08
CA VAL A 23 -2.61 -10.98 -1.00
C VAL A 23 -1.72 -10.63 -2.20
N PHE A 24 -1.81 -9.40 -2.72
CA PHE A 24 -0.96 -8.96 -3.81
C PHE A 24 0.52 -8.95 -3.39
N LEU A 25 0.85 -8.31 -2.27
CA LEU A 25 2.22 -8.23 -1.74
C LEU A 25 2.79 -9.61 -1.43
N ASP A 26 1.98 -10.52 -0.88
CA ASP A 26 2.38 -11.91 -0.63
C ASP A 26 2.65 -12.65 -1.95
N ARG A 27 1.79 -12.49 -2.97
CA ARG A 27 1.93 -13.19 -4.27
C ARG A 27 3.16 -12.76 -5.06
N ILE A 28 3.56 -11.49 -4.97
CA ILE A 28 4.78 -11.01 -5.62
C ILE A 28 6.04 -11.23 -4.77
N GLY A 29 5.91 -11.86 -3.60
CA GLY A 29 7.02 -12.13 -2.68
C GLY A 29 7.56 -10.87 -1.99
N PHE A 30 6.79 -9.78 -1.94
CA PHE A 30 7.23 -8.55 -1.28
C PHE A 30 6.92 -8.56 0.20
N ARG A 31 5.94 -9.36 0.60
CA ARG A 31 5.61 -9.68 1.98
C ARG A 31 5.57 -11.20 2.16
N SER A 32 5.79 -11.64 3.39
CA SER A 32 5.52 -13.01 3.80
C SER A 32 4.70 -12.99 5.07
N ARG A 33 3.65 -13.83 5.09
CA ARG A 33 2.88 -14.12 6.30
C ARG A 33 3.61 -15.06 7.26
N ASN A 34 4.61 -15.79 6.77
CA ASN A 34 5.49 -16.62 7.57
C ASN A 34 6.75 -15.82 7.96
N PRO A 35 6.95 -15.46 9.24
CA PRO A 35 8.13 -14.72 9.68
C PRO A 35 9.44 -15.50 9.43
N GLU A 36 9.39 -16.84 9.37
CA GLU A 36 10.52 -17.73 9.09
C GLU A 36 10.74 -18.02 7.60
N ALA A 37 9.95 -17.41 6.70
CA ALA A 37 10.15 -17.62 5.27
C ALA A 37 11.51 -17.05 4.82
N LEU A 38 12.36 -17.94 4.29
CA LEU A 38 13.67 -17.64 3.72
C LEU A 38 13.61 -17.02 2.30
N GLY A 39 12.39 -16.83 1.77
CA GLY A 39 12.19 -16.21 0.46
C GLY A 39 12.52 -14.71 0.44
N PRO A 40 12.75 -14.13 -0.75
CA PRO A 40 12.99 -12.70 -0.88
C PRO A 40 11.83 -11.91 -0.26
N ARG A 41 12.15 -10.78 0.38
CA ARG A 41 11.18 -9.79 0.87
C ARG A 41 11.66 -8.42 0.43
N ALA A 42 10.74 -7.61 -0.07
CA ALA A 42 11.06 -6.25 -0.43
C ALA A 42 11.26 -5.40 0.84
N SER A 43 12.06 -4.34 0.75
CA SER A 43 12.21 -3.38 1.85
C SER A 43 10.85 -2.74 2.20
N PRO A 44 10.63 -2.27 3.44
CA PRO A 44 9.41 -1.52 3.77
C PRO A 44 9.18 -0.32 2.85
N LYS A 45 10.24 0.42 2.46
CA LYS A 45 10.17 1.51 1.46
C LYS A 45 9.56 1.03 0.13
N THR A 46 10.03 -0.10 -0.38
CA THR A 46 9.50 -0.72 -1.61
C THR A 46 8.05 -1.17 -1.45
N GLN A 47 7.70 -1.79 -0.33
CA GLN A 47 6.32 -2.23 -0.07
C GLN A 47 5.35 -1.05 0.02
N ILE A 48 5.77 0.06 0.64
CA ILE A 48 5.00 1.31 0.69
C ILE A 48 4.80 1.86 -0.73
N ALA A 49 5.87 1.97 -1.52
CA ALA A 49 5.78 2.47 -2.90
C ALA A 49 4.82 1.63 -3.76
N VAL A 50 4.90 0.30 -3.66
CA VAL A 50 3.97 -0.60 -4.37
C VAL A 50 2.54 -0.44 -3.85
N THR A 51 2.33 -0.27 -2.55
CA THR A 51 1.00 -0.01 -1.99
C THR A 51 0.40 1.28 -2.53
N CYS A 52 1.20 2.35 -2.63
CA CYS A 52 0.80 3.61 -3.25
C CYS A 52 0.41 3.40 -4.73
N GLU A 53 1.21 2.64 -5.49
CA GLU A 53 0.93 2.34 -6.89
C GLU A 53 -0.38 1.54 -7.08
N ILE A 54 -0.59 0.50 -6.26
CA ILE A 54 -1.84 -0.28 -6.27
C ILE A 54 -3.03 0.65 -5.97
N THR A 55 -2.91 1.45 -4.91
CA THR A 55 -3.96 2.40 -4.51
C THR A 55 -4.27 3.36 -5.65
N SER A 56 -3.26 3.97 -6.26
CA SER A 56 -3.39 4.91 -7.38
C SER A 56 -4.15 4.29 -8.57
N ARG A 57 -3.77 3.09 -9.00
CA ARG A 57 -4.43 2.37 -10.10
C ARG A 57 -5.89 2.03 -9.79
N LEU A 58 -6.18 1.57 -8.58
CA LEU A 58 -7.54 1.24 -8.18
C LEU A 58 -8.38 2.52 -8.02
N SER A 59 -7.79 3.59 -7.50
CA SER A 59 -8.41 4.90 -7.33
C SER A 59 -8.86 5.51 -8.65
N ALA A 60 -8.18 5.22 -9.77
CA ALA A 60 -8.62 5.64 -11.09
C ALA A 60 -9.95 5.01 -11.54
N LEU A 61 -10.37 3.90 -10.90
CA LEU A 61 -11.66 3.24 -11.14
C LEU A 61 -12.78 3.78 -10.24
N ASP A 62 -12.45 4.52 -9.18
CA ASP A 62 -13.43 5.12 -8.26
C ASP A 62 -13.88 6.48 -8.79
N THR A 63 -15.06 6.51 -9.39
CA THR A 63 -15.67 7.75 -9.92
C THR A 63 -16.37 8.58 -8.84
N GLN A 64 -16.27 8.20 -7.56
CA GLN A 64 -16.91 8.95 -6.48
C GLN A 64 -16.19 10.29 -6.19
N PRO A 65 -16.93 11.32 -5.74
CA PRO A 65 -16.37 12.64 -5.43
C PRO A 65 -15.30 12.62 -4.33
N THR A 66 -15.40 11.67 -3.39
CA THR A 66 -14.38 11.40 -2.39
C THR A 66 -13.73 10.08 -2.75
N ASN A 67 -12.47 10.09 -3.19
CA ASN A 67 -11.75 8.88 -3.56
C ASN A 67 -11.46 8.05 -2.30
N ARG A 68 -12.39 7.16 -1.94
CA ARG A 68 -12.33 6.37 -0.70
C ARG A 68 -11.14 5.45 -0.69
N LEU A 69 -10.67 5.04 -1.87
CA LEU A 69 -9.48 4.23 -2.01
C LEU A 69 -8.21 4.95 -1.57
N LEU A 70 -8.07 6.26 -1.82
CA LEU A 70 -6.93 7.02 -1.28
C LEU A 70 -6.95 7.00 0.25
N SER A 71 -8.13 7.12 0.87
CA SER A 71 -8.27 7.00 2.33
C SER A 71 -7.94 5.59 2.84
N HIS A 72 -8.36 4.54 2.13
CA HIS A 72 -8.00 3.16 2.48
C HIS A 72 -6.49 2.91 2.35
N GLY A 73 -5.85 3.42 1.29
CA GLY A 73 -4.42 3.34 1.09
C GLY A 73 -3.65 4.05 2.21
N ALA A 74 -4.04 5.28 2.56
CA ALA A 74 -3.44 6.02 3.67
C ALA A 74 -3.58 5.27 5.00
N ARG A 75 -4.77 4.71 5.27
CA ARG A 75 -5.00 3.89 6.47
C ARG A 75 -4.15 2.63 6.48
N PHE A 76 -4.01 1.94 5.35
CA PHE A 76 -3.15 0.76 5.26
C PHE A 76 -1.69 1.12 5.57
N LEU A 77 -1.18 2.23 5.03
CA LEU A 77 0.16 2.68 5.38
C LEU A 77 0.30 2.96 6.88
N GLN A 78 -0.70 3.63 7.47
CA GLN A 78 -0.72 3.89 8.90
C GLN A 78 -0.70 2.60 9.75
N ASP A 79 -1.51 1.61 9.38
CA ASP A 79 -1.64 0.35 10.13
C ASP A 79 -0.37 -0.51 10.07
N TYR A 80 0.34 -0.51 8.92
CA TYR A 80 1.44 -1.45 8.68
C TYR A 80 2.85 -0.84 8.72
N TYR A 81 2.99 0.44 8.41
CA TYR A 81 4.30 1.05 8.16
C TYR A 81 4.59 2.31 8.96
N SER A 82 3.62 2.84 9.72
CA SER A 82 3.82 4.07 10.49
C SER A 82 4.99 4.00 11.47
N SER A 83 5.12 2.91 12.23
CA SER A 83 6.23 2.75 13.18
C SER A 83 7.59 2.72 12.47
N TRP A 84 7.69 2.01 11.35
CA TRP A 84 8.92 1.96 10.56
C TRP A 84 9.24 3.34 9.95
N ALA A 85 8.24 4.02 9.36
CA ALA A 85 8.44 5.35 8.79
C ALA A 85 8.89 6.36 9.85
N GLN A 86 8.28 6.36 11.05
CA GLN A 86 8.67 7.23 12.15
C GLN A 86 10.11 6.99 12.61
N GLN A 87 10.57 5.74 12.66
CA GLN A 87 11.97 5.41 12.96
C GLN A 87 12.96 5.97 11.92
N HIS A 88 12.48 6.30 10.73
CA HIS A 88 13.27 6.82 9.61
C HIS A 88 12.93 8.28 9.27
N GLY A 89 12.45 9.07 10.25
CA GLY A 89 12.20 10.50 10.08
C GLY A 89 10.83 10.86 9.48
N GLY A 90 9.93 9.88 9.35
CA GLY A 90 8.61 10.03 8.75
C GLY A 90 8.58 9.67 7.26
N TYR A 91 7.37 9.64 6.69
CA TYR A 91 7.19 9.28 5.28
C TYR A 91 7.92 10.23 4.32
N GLU A 92 7.96 11.52 4.64
CA GLU A 92 8.66 12.51 3.82
C GLU A 92 10.16 12.21 3.75
N ALA A 93 10.82 12.05 4.89
CA ALA A 93 12.26 11.75 4.95
C ALA A 93 12.64 10.43 4.25
N VAL A 94 11.80 9.40 4.37
CA VAL A 94 12.05 8.11 3.70
C VAL A 94 12.04 8.22 2.17
N PHE A 95 11.21 9.11 1.62
CA PHE A 95 10.99 9.26 0.17
C PHE A 95 11.63 10.52 -0.43
N GLN A 96 12.33 11.33 0.36
CA GLN A 96 13.27 12.31 -0.17
C GLN A 96 14.30 11.58 -1.04
N SER A 97 14.50 12.08 -2.26
CA SER A 97 15.50 11.55 -3.20
C SER A 97 16.89 11.71 -2.61
N GLU A 98 17.73 10.67 -2.71
CA GLU A 98 19.17 10.77 -2.41
C GLU A 98 19.90 11.73 -3.39
N ASP A 99 19.20 12.23 -4.41
CA ASP A 99 19.71 13.11 -5.48
C ASP A 99 19.80 14.60 -5.12
N GLU A 100 19.57 15.00 -3.85
CA GLU A 100 19.86 16.37 -3.37
C GLU A 100 21.27 16.53 -2.78
N GLU A 101 22.20 15.61 -3.07
CA GLU A 101 23.64 15.89 -3.03
C GLU A 101 24.15 16.14 -4.46
N VAL A 102 23.79 17.29 -5.03
CA VAL A 102 24.52 17.87 -6.16
C VAL A 102 25.45 18.94 -5.57
N ASP A 103 26.75 18.64 -5.58
CA ASP A 103 27.87 19.51 -5.17
C ASP A 103 27.69 21.00 -5.55
#